data_AF-A0A950NQ53-F1
#
_entry.id   AF-A0A950NQ53-F1
#
_cell.length_a   1.000
_cell.length_b   1.000
_cell.length_c   1.000
_cell.angle_alpha   90.00
_cell.angle_beta   90.00
_cell.angle_gamma   90.00
#
_symmetry.space_group_name_H-M   'P 1'
#
loop_
_entity.id
_entity.type
_entity.pdbx_description
1 polymer ?
#
loop_
_entity_poly.entity_id
_entity_poly.type
_entity_poly.pdbx_seq_one_letter_code
_entity_poly.pdbx_strand_id
1 'polypeptide(L)'
;LGIGGPEGDHMVVVENTPAVHNVVVCTLCSCYPWPTLGLPPTWYKSPAYRSRAVREPRALLAEMGTSLGDDVEIRVWDSSAEMRYLVLPEQPAGTDGMTAEELAPLVTRDSMIGVERL
;
A
#
# COMPACT_ATOMS: atom_id res chain seq x y z
N LEU A 1 6.78 16.33 9.99
CA LEU A 1 6.46 15.21 10.89
C LEU A 1 7.68 14.63 11.61
N GLY A 2 8.90 14.83 11.13
CA GLY A 2 10.09 14.27 11.80
C GLY A 2 10.23 12.75 11.65
N ILE A 3 9.56 12.17 10.65
CA ILE A 3 9.54 10.74 10.37
C ILE A 3 10.52 10.48 9.22
N GLY A 4 11.54 9.67 9.49
CA GLY A 4 12.60 9.31 8.54
C GLY A 4 13.63 8.39 9.21
N GLY A 5 14.63 7.94 8.45
CA GLY A 5 15.67 7.02 8.91
C GLY A 5 15.83 5.83 7.98
N PRO A 6 16.50 4.75 8.45
CA PRO A 6 16.80 3.57 7.63
C PRO A 6 15.56 3.03 6.94
N GLU A 7 15.70 2.66 5.67
CA GLU A 7 14.59 2.17 4.85
C GLU A 7 13.47 3.21 4.65
N GLY A 8 13.78 4.51 4.76
CA GLY A 8 12.83 5.60 4.53
C GLY A 8 13.49 6.93 4.17
N ASP A 9 14.76 6.90 3.75
CA ASP A 9 15.52 8.08 3.35
C ASP A 9 14.96 8.72 2.06
N HIS A 10 14.36 7.89 1.18
CA HIS A 10 13.76 8.31 -0.08
C HIS A 10 12.31 7.82 -0.20
N MET A 11 11.38 8.58 0.37
CA MET A 11 9.95 8.26 0.33
C MET A 11 9.26 8.80 -0.93
N VAL A 12 8.39 7.98 -1.51
CA VAL A 12 7.41 8.36 -2.53
C VAL A 12 6.02 8.00 -2.01
N VAL A 13 5.11 8.97 -2.04
CA VAL A 13 3.69 8.72 -1.76
C VAL A 13 2.98 8.54 -3.10
N VAL A 14 2.23 7.45 -3.24
CA VAL A 14 1.46 7.13 -4.45
C VAL A 14 -0.02 7.17 -4.11
N GLU A 15 -0.75 8.06 -4.77
CA GLU A 15 -2.15 8.38 -4.46
C GLU A 15 -3.11 7.42 -5.15
N ASN A 16 -4.01 6.81 -4.37
CA ASN A 16 -5.17 6.13 -4.92
C ASN A 16 -6.23 7.14 -5.35
N THR A 17 -6.92 6.83 -6.44
CA THR A 17 -8.02 7.62 -7.00
C THR A 17 -9.14 6.66 -7.42
N PRO A 18 -10.35 7.17 -7.76
CA PRO A 18 -11.41 6.31 -8.24
C PRO A 18 -11.04 5.45 -9.46
N ALA A 19 -10.07 5.90 -10.27
CA ALA A 19 -9.63 5.20 -11.48
C ALA A 19 -8.29 4.44 -11.33
N VAL A 20 -7.53 4.67 -10.25
CA VAL A 20 -6.17 4.11 -10.07
C VAL A 20 -6.00 3.61 -8.65
N HIS A 21 -5.66 2.33 -8.51
CA HIS A 21 -5.31 1.69 -7.24
C HIS A 21 -3.84 1.27 -7.25
N ASN A 22 -3.07 1.70 -6.26
CA ASN A 22 -1.65 1.38 -6.13
C ASN A 22 -1.45 0.20 -5.18
N VAL A 23 -0.46 -0.64 -5.47
CA VAL A 23 -0.02 -1.75 -4.60
C VAL A 23 1.50 -1.75 -4.53
N VAL A 24 2.08 -1.88 -3.34
CA VAL A 24 3.54 -1.92 -3.15
C VAL A 24 4.01 -3.35 -2.93
N VAL A 25 5.12 -3.73 -3.55
CA VAL A 25 5.78 -5.03 -3.33
C VAL A 25 7.29 -4.86 -3.34
N CYS A 26 8.02 -5.84 -2.81
CA CYS A 26 9.42 -6.03 -3.11
C CYS A 26 9.62 -7.46 -3.62
N THR A 27 9.64 -7.64 -4.94
CA THR A 27 9.67 -8.98 -5.54
C THR A 27 10.94 -9.74 -5.19
N LEU A 28 12.07 -9.03 -5.02
CA LEU A 28 13.39 -9.62 -4.77
C LEU A 28 13.63 -10.01 -3.31
N CYS A 29 13.05 -9.30 -2.35
CA CYS A 29 13.25 -9.59 -0.93
C CYS A 29 12.08 -9.12 -0.04
N SER A 30 12.20 -7.92 0.53
CA SER A 30 11.27 -7.38 1.54
C SER A 30 11.42 -5.88 1.81
N CYS A 31 11.97 -5.09 0.87
CA CYS A 31 12.12 -3.63 1.02
C CYS A 31 10.78 -2.98 1.40
N TYR A 32 10.80 -2.09 2.39
CA TYR A 32 9.59 -1.59 3.04
C TYR A 32 9.86 -0.28 3.82
N PRO A 33 8.93 0.70 3.88
CA PRO A 33 9.19 2.01 4.49
C PRO A 33 9.16 1.98 6.04
N TRP A 34 10.23 1.50 6.68
CA TRP A 34 10.23 1.24 8.13
C TRP A 34 9.84 2.43 9.01
N PRO A 35 10.30 3.67 8.73
CA PRO A 35 9.96 4.81 9.59
C PRO A 35 8.47 5.14 9.63
N THR A 36 7.70 4.76 8.59
CA THR A 36 6.25 5.06 8.50
C THR A 36 5.38 3.87 8.83
N LEU A 37 5.77 2.66 8.39
CA LEU A 37 4.92 1.47 8.47
C LEU A 37 5.47 0.36 9.39
N GLY A 38 6.61 0.59 10.04
CA GLY A 38 7.30 -0.41 10.86
C GLY A 38 7.89 -1.55 10.01
N LEU A 39 8.05 -2.73 10.60
CA LEU A 39 8.58 -3.89 9.86
C LEU A 39 7.51 -4.54 8.97
N PRO A 40 7.89 -5.06 7.79
CA PRO A 40 6.95 -5.67 6.86
C PRO A 40 6.27 -6.90 7.47
N PRO A 41 4.96 -7.08 7.25
CA PRO A 41 4.23 -8.25 7.72
C PRO A 41 4.74 -9.55 7.07
N THR A 42 4.49 -10.69 7.72
CA THR A 42 4.95 -12.00 7.24
C THR A 42 4.46 -12.32 5.83
N TRP A 43 3.21 -11.98 5.51
CA TRP A 43 2.63 -12.23 4.19
C TRP A 43 3.31 -11.42 3.08
N TYR A 44 3.75 -10.19 3.34
CA TYR A 44 4.42 -9.32 2.37
C TYR A 44 5.75 -9.94 1.91
N LYS A 45 6.44 -10.63 2.83
CA LYS A 45 7.70 -11.33 2.57
C LYS A 45 7.52 -12.69 1.90
N SER A 46 6.29 -13.19 1.82
CA SER A 46 6.02 -14.53 1.31
C SER A 46 6.28 -14.64 -0.19
N PRO A 47 6.74 -15.80 -0.70
CA PRO A 47 6.85 -16.03 -2.14
C PRO A 47 5.52 -15.86 -2.87
N ALA A 48 4.41 -16.21 -2.22
CA ALA A 48 3.06 -16.08 -2.79
C ALA A 48 2.73 -14.62 -3.12
N TYR A 49 2.91 -13.70 -2.16
CA TYR A 49 2.68 -12.28 -2.42
C TYR A 49 3.66 -11.72 -3.46
N ARG A 50 4.96 -11.97 -3.25
CA ARG A 50 6.04 -11.40 -4.07
C ARG A 50 5.98 -11.81 -5.54
N SER A 51 5.57 -13.05 -5.84
CA SER A 51 5.47 -13.52 -7.22
C SER A 51 4.15 -13.11 -7.90
N ARG A 52 3.06 -13.03 -7.15
CA ARG A 52 1.72 -12.81 -7.70
C ARG A 52 1.36 -11.33 -7.83
N ALA A 53 1.86 -10.48 -6.94
CA ALA A 53 1.53 -9.05 -6.94
C ALA A 53 1.87 -8.36 -8.28
N VAL A 54 2.95 -8.76 -8.95
CA VAL A 54 3.34 -8.20 -10.26
C VAL A 54 2.73 -8.92 -11.48
N ARG A 55 2.07 -10.07 -11.28
CA ARG A 55 1.58 -10.92 -12.37
C ARG A 55 0.06 -10.94 -12.46
N GLU A 56 -0.61 -11.05 -11.32
CA GLU A 56 -2.05 -11.18 -11.20
C GLU A 56 -2.60 -10.36 -10.00
N PRO A 57 -2.25 -9.05 -9.91
CA PRO A 57 -2.58 -8.23 -8.75
C PRO A 57 -4.08 -8.22 -8.42
N ARG A 58 -4.95 -8.15 -9.43
CA ARG A 58 -6.41 -8.13 -9.22
C ARG A 58 -6.92 -9.40 -8.53
N ALA A 59 -6.44 -10.57 -8.95
CA ALA A 59 -6.81 -11.84 -8.34
C ALA A 59 -6.25 -11.97 -6.92
N LEU A 60 -4.98 -11.58 -6.73
CA LEU A 60 -4.34 -11.58 -5.42
C LEU A 60 -5.10 -10.68 -4.42
N LEU A 61 -5.44 -9.45 -4.82
CA LEU A 61 -6.20 -8.52 -3.99
C LEU A 61 -7.58 -9.08 -3.62
N ALA A 62 -8.28 -9.71 -4.58
CA ALA A 62 -9.57 -10.33 -4.32
C ALA A 62 -9.49 -11.45 -3.26
N GLU A 63 -8.43 -12.27 -3.30
CA GLU A 63 -8.17 -13.29 -2.27
C GLU A 63 -7.84 -12.69 -0.90
N MET A 64 -7.26 -11.49 -0.88
CA MET A 64 -6.98 -10.73 0.34
C MET A 64 -8.19 -9.92 0.84
N GLY A 65 -9.32 -9.97 0.14
CA GLY A 65 -10.57 -9.30 0.53
C GLY A 65 -10.87 -7.99 -0.20
N THR A 66 -9.99 -7.54 -1.12
CA THR A 66 -10.15 -6.28 -1.87
C THR A 66 -10.53 -6.55 -3.31
N SER A 67 -11.81 -6.39 -3.64
CA SER A 67 -12.32 -6.54 -5.01
C SER A 67 -12.34 -5.19 -5.73
N LEU A 68 -11.65 -5.09 -6.86
CA LEU A 68 -11.58 -3.90 -7.70
C LEU A 68 -12.25 -4.15 -9.05
N GLY A 69 -13.07 -3.21 -9.51
CA GLY A 69 -13.70 -3.25 -10.83
C GLY A 69 -12.69 -3.22 -11.96
N ASP A 70 -13.05 -3.81 -13.11
CA ASP A 70 -12.17 -3.92 -14.29
C ASP A 70 -11.78 -2.55 -14.87
N ASP A 71 -12.55 -1.51 -14.57
CA ASP A 71 -12.33 -0.12 -14.91
C ASP A 71 -11.24 0.57 -14.07
N VAL A 72 -10.84 -0.02 -12.94
CA VAL A 72 -9.78 0.51 -12.07
C VAL A 72 -8.43 0.01 -12.55
N GLU A 73 -7.54 0.93 -12.94
CA GLU A 73 -6.13 0.62 -13.23
C GLU A 73 -5.41 0.21 -11.95
N ILE A 74 -4.69 -0.92 -11.97
CA ILE A 74 -3.84 -1.31 -10.85
C ILE A 74 -2.38 -1.02 -11.19
N ARG A 75 -1.74 -0.15 -10.41
CA ARG A 75 -0.31 0.17 -10.52
C ARG A 75 0.47 -0.54 -9.44
N VAL A 76 1.37 -1.42 -9.84
CA VAL A 76 2.23 -2.18 -8.91
C VAL A 76 3.60 -1.53 -8.84
N TRP A 77 4.00 -1.15 -7.63
CA TRP A 77 5.28 -0.51 -7.34
C TRP A 77 6.24 -1.53 -6.74
N ASP A 78 7.18 -2.02 -7.57
CA ASP A 78 8.22 -2.93 -7.11
C ASP A 78 9.42 -2.15 -6.55
N SER A 79 9.67 -2.34 -5.26
CA SER A 79 10.74 -1.70 -4.48
C SER A 79 12.09 -2.35 -4.78
N SER A 80 12.59 -2.11 -5.99
CA SER A 80 13.80 -2.71 -6.58
C SER A 80 15.08 -1.88 -6.36
N ALA A 81 14.95 -0.66 -5.83
CA ALA A 81 16.05 0.26 -5.56
C ALA A 81 15.86 0.93 -4.18
N GLU A 82 16.47 2.09 -3.96
CA GLU A 82 16.42 2.81 -2.67
C GLU A 82 15.13 3.60 -2.42
N MET A 83 14.25 3.74 -3.43
CA MET A 83 12.95 4.37 -3.23
C MET A 83 12.04 3.48 -2.37
N ARG A 84 11.26 4.10 -1.49
CA ARG A 84 10.29 3.43 -0.64
C ARG A 84 8.92 4.06 -0.82
N TYR A 85 7.91 3.22 -1.03
CA TYR A 85 6.57 3.66 -1.42
C TYR A 85 5.61 3.54 -0.25
N LEU A 86 4.74 4.53 -0.12
CA LEU A 86 3.58 4.50 0.76
C LEU A 86 2.35 4.86 -0.07
N VAL A 87 1.33 4.00 -0.02
CA VAL A 87 0.05 4.29 -0.67
C VAL A 87 -0.71 5.30 0.20
N LEU A 88 -1.19 6.38 -0.42
CA LEU A 88 -2.18 7.26 0.18
C LEU A 88 -3.57 6.73 -0.25
N PRO A 89 -4.32 6.08 0.65
CA PRO A 89 -5.65 5.56 0.32
C PRO A 89 -6.66 6.70 0.12
N GLU A 90 -7.72 6.41 -0.63
CA GLU A 90 -8.88 7.30 -0.73
C GLU A 90 -9.56 7.43 0.64
N GLN A 91 -10.09 8.61 0.93
CA GLN A 91 -10.89 8.83 2.13
C GLN A 91 -12.21 8.04 2.04
N PRO A 92 -12.61 7.30 3.09
CA PRO A 92 -13.85 6.53 3.07
C PRO A 92 -15.09 7.42 3.00
N ALA A 93 -16.13 6.94 2.33
CA ALA A 93 -17.43 7.60 2.33
C ALA A 93 -18.00 7.70 3.77
N GLY A 94 -18.73 8.77 4.05
CA GLY A 94 -19.36 8.98 5.37
C GLY A 94 -18.41 9.48 6.45
N THR A 95 -17.19 9.89 6.07
CA THR A 95 -16.21 10.52 6.97
C THR A 95 -16.11 12.04 6.78
N ASP A 96 -17.07 12.63 6.06
CA ASP A 96 -17.13 14.07 5.82
C ASP A 96 -17.21 14.84 7.15
N GLY A 97 -16.30 15.80 7.33
CA GLY A 97 -16.23 16.64 8.53
C GLY A 97 -15.52 16.02 9.73
N MET A 98 -15.03 14.78 9.63
CA MET A 98 -14.15 14.20 10.65
C MET A 98 -12.82 14.95 10.75
N THR A 99 -12.26 15.05 11.94
CA THR A 99 -10.93 15.63 12.14
C THR A 99 -9.82 14.65 11.74
N ALA A 100 -8.58 15.14 11.66
CA ALA A 100 -7.44 14.28 11.39
C ALA A 100 -7.26 13.19 12.46
N GLU A 101 -7.54 13.51 13.73
CA GLU A 101 -7.48 12.56 14.86
C GLU A 101 -8.56 11.48 14.76
N GLU A 102 -9.70 11.80 14.16
CA GLU A 102 -10.80 10.84 13.95
C GLU A 102 -10.57 9.98 12.71
N LEU A 103 -9.93 10.53 11.67
CA LEU A 103 -9.57 9.81 10.44
C LEU A 103 -8.38 8.87 10.61
N ALA A 104 -7.36 9.28 11.39
CA ALA A 104 -6.13 8.52 11.53
C ALA A 104 -6.32 7.05 11.97
N PRO A 105 -7.22 6.72 12.91
CA PRO A 105 -7.50 5.33 13.29
C PRO A 105 -8.13 4.48 12.17
N LEU A 106 -8.75 5.11 11.17
CA LEU A 106 -9.32 4.40 10.02
C LEU A 106 -8.24 3.96 9.02
N VAL A 107 -7.11 4.65 8.99
CA VAL A 107 -6.01 4.34 8.06
C VAL A 107 -5.24 3.14 8.58
N THR A 108 -5.49 1.98 7.98
CA THR A 108 -4.81 0.72 8.34
C THR A 108 -3.44 0.64 7.68
N ARG A 109 -2.56 -0.21 8.24
CA ARG A 109 -1.28 -0.55 7.57
C ARG A 109 -1.51 -1.12 6.18
N ASP A 110 -2.50 -1.98 6.02
CA ASP A 110 -2.74 -2.73 4.79
C ASP A 110 -3.28 -1.80 3.68
N SER A 111 -4.02 -0.74 4.03
CA SER A 111 -4.41 0.35 3.11
C SER A 111 -3.20 1.15 2.61
N MET A 112 -2.19 1.36 3.47
CA MET A 112 -0.95 2.06 3.10
C MET A 112 0.05 1.19 2.31
N ILE A 113 -0.15 -0.13 2.28
CA ILE A 113 0.53 -1.05 1.33
C ILE A 113 -0.25 -1.15 0.02
N GLY A 114 -1.56 -0.88 0.06
CA GLY A 114 -2.48 -0.97 -1.07
C GLY A 114 -3.16 -2.32 -1.21
N VAL A 115 -3.16 -3.18 -0.18
CA VAL A 115 -3.87 -4.48 -0.22
C VAL A 115 -5.29 -4.40 0.32
N GLU A 116 -5.66 -3.28 0.93
CA GLU A 116 -6.98 -2.97 1.48
C GLU A 116 -7.50 -1.65 0.89
N ARG A 117 -8.82 -1.55 0.70
CA ARG A 117 -9.52 -0.29 0.44
C ARG A 117 -10.35 0.06 1.67
N LEU A 118 -10.26 1.32 2.12
CA LEU A 118 -10.98 1.83 3.28
C LEU A 118 -12.45 2.16 2.97
#